data_AF-H8ZGM6-F1
#
_entry.id   AF-H8ZGM6-F1
#
_cell.length_a   1.000
_cell.length_b   1.000
_cell.length_c   1.000
_cell.angle_alpha   90.00
_cell.angle_beta   90.00
_cell.angle_gamma   90.00
#
_symmetry.space_group_name_H-M   'P 1'
#
loop_
_entity.id
_entity.type
_entity.pdbx_description
1 polymer ?
#
loop_
_entity_poly.entity_id
_entity_poly.type
_entity_poly.pdbx_seq_one_letter_code
_entity_poly.pdbx_strand_id
1 'polypeptide(L)'
;LGKRSSAKADIFSKINIIYTFDKECNEISLDIMQGHANLILLPSSNTSSAYIKEKYEEVKNIYNGMGCYIGYIADQYFSAELDALSCSDYNRSMKFARIVLQIMPEGPEGISKIFVLGKLVSHHVKGAIIMRFIFSTIDKEVGPTNPLTRFTANILGSVSLNDYASRQPMIMFFPFHASWQKFYPRLGFKPSEHIPKEDAVWTYLSGQKTYLCNILESFSVPATSKAICNYLRVAVNDPRMIDLSIEFITRPVLIDRIMS
;
A
#
# COMPACT_ATOMS: atom_id res chain seq x y z
N LEU A 1 7.40 35.15 1.28
CA LEU A 1 6.97 34.83 -0.10
C LEU A 1 8.05 33.98 -0.75
N GLY A 2 7.77 32.72 -1.07
CA GLY A 2 8.67 31.91 -1.91
C GLY A 2 8.48 32.23 -3.38
N LYS A 3 9.46 31.88 -4.22
CA LYS A 3 9.31 31.93 -5.68
C LYS A 3 9.00 30.52 -6.19
N ARG A 4 7.90 30.36 -6.94
CA ARG A 4 7.64 29.13 -7.72
C ARG A 4 8.61 29.03 -8.89
N SER A 5 8.78 27.83 -9.45
CA SER A 5 9.49 27.60 -10.73
C SER A 5 8.92 28.41 -11.91
N SER A 6 7.67 28.88 -11.79
CA SER A 6 6.99 29.77 -12.74
C SER A 6 7.18 31.28 -12.47
N ALA A 7 8.11 31.67 -11.58
CA ALA A 7 8.39 33.04 -11.14
C ALA A 7 7.21 33.81 -10.49
N LYS A 8 6.07 33.15 -10.29
CA LYS A 8 4.93 33.69 -9.53
C LYS A 8 5.18 33.57 -8.03
N ALA A 9 4.63 34.53 -7.27
CA ALA A 9 4.68 34.52 -5.81
C ALA A 9 4.01 33.24 -5.28
N ASP A 10 4.69 32.55 -4.36
CA ASP A 10 4.13 31.41 -3.64
C ASP A 10 3.50 31.89 -2.32
N ILE A 11 2.32 31.36 -2.03
CA ILE A 11 1.62 31.62 -0.78
C ILE A 11 1.96 30.47 0.15
N PHE A 12 2.85 30.73 1.11
CA PHE A 12 3.06 29.82 2.24
C PHE A 12 2.22 30.35 3.39
N SER A 13 1.08 29.71 3.63
CA SER A 13 0.10 30.18 4.59
C SER A 13 -0.82 29.04 5.00
N LYS A 14 -1.32 29.15 6.22
CA LYS A 14 -2.40 28.31 6.72
C LYS A 14 -3.70 29.12 6.62
N ILE A 15 -4.65 28.61 5.85
CA ILE A 15 -5.98 29.19 5.68
C ILE A 15 -6.95 28.35 6.50
N ASN A 16 -7.53 28.93 7.54
CA ASN A 16 -8.57 28.27 8.34
C ASN A 16 -9.94 28.83 7.95
N ILE A 17 -10.86 27.96 7.57
CA ILE A 17 -12.27 28.26 7.34
C ILE A 17 -13.03 27.67 8.52
N ILE A 18 -13.51 28.53 9.41
CA ILE A 18 -14.36 28.14 10.53
C ILE A 18 -15.80 28.41 10.11
N TYR A 19 -16.66 27.40 10.22
CA TYR A 19 -18.07 27.53 9.87
C TYR A 19 -18.95 26.85 10.91
N THR A 20 -20.11 27.46 11.16
CA THR A 20 -21.14 26.88 12.02
C THR A 20 -22.29 26.41 11.14
N PHE A 21 -22.61 25.13 11.20
CA PHE A 21 -23.78 24.56 10.56
C PHE A 21 -24.56 23.76 11.59
N ASP A 22 -25.86 24.02 11.72
CA ASP A 22 -26.74 23.36 12.69
C ASP A 22 -26.18 23.36 14.14
N LYS A 23 -25.68 24.52 14.58
CA LYS A 23 -25.06 24.74 15.91
C LYS A 23 -23.73 24.01 16.16
N GLU A 24 -23.21 23.26 15.19
CA GLU A 24 -21.90 22.61 15.26
C GLU A 24 -20.82 23.49 14.61
N CYS A 25 -19.75 23.77 15.35
CA CYS A 25 -18.63 24.62 14.90
C CYS A 25 -17.51 23.77 14.28
N ASN A 26 -17.44 23.76 12.96
CA ASN A 26 -16.48 22.97 12.19
C ASN A 26 -15.35 23.85 11.66
N GLU A 27 -14.18 23.24 11.45
CA GLU A 27 -13.02 23.94 10.89
C GLU A 27 -12.44 23.16 9.70
N ILE A 28 -12.10 23.87 8.63
CA ILE A 28 -11.32 23.36 7.50
C ILE A 28 -10.01 24.13 7.49
N SER A 29 -8.89 23.43 7.61
CA SER A 29 -7.55 24.01 7.58
C SER A 29 -6.85 23.60 6.29
N LEU A 30 -6.51 24.56 5.44
CA LEU A 30 -5.64 24.38 4.28
C LEU A 30 -4.25 24.93 4.60
N ASP A 31 -3.28 24.05 4.79
CA ASP A 31 -1.89 24.40 5.02
C ASP A 31 -1.11 24.34 3.70
N ILE A 32 -0.61 25.48 3.22
CA ILE A 32 0.12 25.58 1.96
C ILE A 32 1.61 25.72 2.28
N MET A 33 2.37 24.68 1.92
CA MET A 33 3.82 24.58 2.12
C MET A 33 4.54 24.52 0.78
N GLN A 34 5.87 24.59 0.79
CA GLN A 34 6.65 24.47 -0.44
C GLN A 34 6.44 23.10 -1.10
N GLY A 35 5.79 23.11 -2.28
CA GLY A 35 5.53 21.91 -3.08
C GLY A 35 4.39 21.01 -2.60
N HIS A 36 3.64 21.40 -1.56
CA HIS A 36 2.56 20.60 -1.01
C HIS A 36 1.44 21.48 -0.44
N ALA A 37 0.20 21.02 -0.51
CA ALA A 37 -0.89 21.57 0.29
C ALA A 37 -1.55 20.44 1.09
N ASN A 38 -1.89 20.68 2.35
CA ASN A 38 -2.60 19.74 3.19
C ASN A 38 -3.97 20.30 3.54
N LEU A 39 -5.03 19.53 3.27
CA LEU A 39 -6.40 19.88 3.63
C LEU A 39 -6.82 19.02 4.82
N ILE A 40 -7.09 19.66 5.95
CA ILE A 40 -7.54 19.01 7.18
C ILE A 40 -8.97 19.45 7.45
N LEU A 41 -9.87 18.49 7.60
CA LEU A 41 -11.21 18.69 8.13
C LEU A 41 -11.16 18.42 9.64
N LEU A 42 -11.34 19.46 10.44
CA LEU A 42 -11.41 19.41 11.90
C LEU A 42 -12.89 19.43 12.31
N PRO A 43 -13.44 18.28 12.73
CA PRO A 43 -14.81 18.26 13.23
C PRO A 43 -14.92 19.09 14.52
N SER A 44 -16.12 19.62 14.76
CA SER A 44 -16.49 20.24 16.03
C SER A 44 -16.27 19.27 17.22
N SER A 45 -16.00 19.86 18.39
CA SER A 45 -15.46 19.29 19.63
C SER A 45 -15.83 17.85 20.04
N ASN A 46 -14.87 17.22 20.74
CA ASN A 46 -14.79 15.94 21.47
C ASN A 46 -16.05 15.34 22.18
N THR A 47 -17.20 15.99 22.24
CA THR A 47 -18.42 15.41 22.86
C THR A 47 -19.02 14.28 22.02
N SER A 48 -18.86 14.30 20.69
CA SER A 48 -19.35 13.22 19.82
C SER A 48 -18.53 11.93 19.94
N SER A 49 -17.22 12.01 20.16
CA SER A 49 -16.34 10.84 20.16
C SER A 49 -16.55 9.91 21.35
N ALA A 50 -16.82 10.47 22.54
CA ALA A 50 -17.09 9.69 23.75
C ALA A 50 -18.43 8.92 23.66
N TYR A 51 -19.48 9.60 23.20
CA TYR A 51 -20.79 8.98 22.96
C TYR A 51 -20.74 7.90 21.86
N ILE A 52 -20.05 8.19 20.76
CA ILE A 52 -19.83 7.21 19.68
C ILE A 52 -19.08 5.99 20.25
N LYS A 53 -18.00 6.21 20.99
CA LYS A 53 -17.23 5.13 21.62
C LYS A 53 -18.09 4.26 22.54
N GLU A 54 -18.90 4.89 23.40
CA GLU A 54 -19.84 4.19 24.29
C GLU A 54 -20.82 3.32 23.50
N LYS A 55 -21.39 3.84 22.42
CA LYS A 55 -22.31 3.07 21.55
C LYS A 55 -21.62 1.91 20.86
N TYR A 56 -20.38 2.08 20.40
CA TYR A 56 -19.60 0.98 19.83
C TYR A 56 -19.31 -0.12 20.88
N GLU A 57 -18.97 0.25 22.12
CA GLU A 57 -18.74 -0.70 23.22
C GLU A 57 -20.04 -1.42 23.63
N GLU A 58 -21.18 -0.72 23.68
CA GLU A 58 -22.49 -1.32 23.96
C GLU A 58 -22.82 -2.41 22.95
N VAL A 59 -22.71 -2.09 21.65
CA VAL A 59 -23.00 -3.05 20.58
C VAL A 59 -22.00 -4.20 20.58
N LYS A 60 -20.72 -3.92 20.80
CA LYS A 60 -19.67 -4.95 20.95
C LYS A 60 -20.02 -5.95 22.06
N ASN A 61 -20.41 -5.48 23.23
CA ASN A 61 -20.78 -6.33 24.36
C ASN A 61 -21.99 -7.23 24.05
N ILE A 62 -22.99 -6.70 23.33
CA ILE A 62 -24.16 -7.48 22.89
C ILE A 62 -23.72 -8.65 22.00
N TYR A 63 -22.91 -8.38 20.97
CA TYR A 63 -22.47 -9.41 20.02
C TYR A 63 -21.48 -10.41 20.63
N ASN A 64 -20.57 -9.94 21.49
CA ASN A 64 -19.64 -10.82 22.20
C ASN A 64 -20.39 -11.80 23.14
N GLY A 65 -21.47 -11.33 23.79
CA GLY A 65 -22.33 -12.16 24.64
C GLY A 65 -23.10 -13.27 23.91
N MET A 66 -23.20 -13.24 22.59
CA MET A 66 -23.94 -14.24 21.81
C MET A 66 -23.19 -15.58 21.63
N GLY A 67 -21.86 -15.60 21.79
CA GLY A 67 -21.05 -16.82 21.69
C GLY A 67 -21.16 -17.56 20.34
N CYS A 68 -21.46 -16.84 19.25
CA CYS A 68 -21.68 -17.42 17.92
C CYS A 68 -20.75 -16.82 16.87
N TYR A 69 -20.62 -17.48 15.71
CA TYR A 69 -19.73 -17.05 14.61
C TYR A 69 -19.97 -15.59 14.17
N ILE A 70 -21.24 -15.20 14.02
CA ILE A 70 -21.62 -13.83 13.66
C ILE A 70 -21.23 -12.85 14.78
N GLY A 71 -21.42 -13.26 16.05
CA GLY A 71 -21.00 -12.50 17.22
C GLY A 71 -19.51 -12.20 17.22
N TYR A 72 -18.67 -13.20 16.92
CA TYR A 72 -17.22 -13.02 16.85
C TYR A 72 -16.77 -12.12 15.69
N ILE A 73 -17.42 -12.19 14.53
CA ILE A 73 -17.13 -11.27 13.40
C ILE A 73 -17.50 -9.84 13.77
N ALA A 74 -18.68 -9.66 14.37
CA ALA A 74 -19.15 -8.34 14.78
C ALA A 74 -18.23 -7.75 15.86
N ASP A 75 -17.84 -8.53 16.87
CA ASP A 75 -16.90 -8.12 17.92
C ASP A 75 -15.54 -7.66 17.35
N GLN A 76 -14.99 -8.39 16.38
CA GLN A 76 -13.77 -7.99 15.68
C GLN A 76 -13.94 -6.68 14.91
N TYR A 77 -15.05 -6.54 14.19
CA TYR A 77 -15.35 -5.34 13.42
C TYR A 77 -15.46 -4.11 14.32
N PHE A 78 -16.22 -4.20 15.42
CA PHE A 78 -16.35 -3.10 16.37
C PHE A 78 -15.03 -2.79 17.08
N SER A 79 -14.23 -3.80 17.41
CA SER A 79 -12.90 -3.58 17.97
C SER A 79 -11.98 -2.82 17.02
N ALA A 80 -11.99 -3.15 15.72
CA ALA A 80 -11.22 -2.44 14.71
C ALA A 80 -11.70 -0.98 14.52
N GLU A 81 -13.00 -0.71 14.57
CA GLU A 81 -13.55 0.66 14.48
C GLU A 81 -13.27 1.47 15.77
N LEU A 82 -13.31 0.85 16.95
CA LEU A 82 -12.91 1.47 18.22
C LEU A 82 -11.41 1.84 18.23
N ASP A 83 -10.56 0.94 17.75
CA ASP A 83 -9.12 1.20 17.54
C ASP A 83 -8.92 2.41 16.60
N ALA A 84 -9.78 2.57 15.59
CA ALA A 84 -9.72 3.69 14.65
C ALA A 84 -10.04 5.05 15.27
N LEU A 85 -10.88 5.09 16.31
CA LEU A 85 -11.20 6.33 17.04
C LEU A 85 -10.04 6.83 17.90
N SER A 86 -9.09 5.96 18.25
CA SER A 86 -8.01 6.24 19.20
C SER A 86 -6.61 6.29 18.58
N CYS A 87 -6.48 5.92 17.30
CA CYS A 87 -5.20 5.78 16.62
C CYS A 87 -5.18 6.58 15.31
N SER A 88 -4.03 7.15 14.95
CA SER A 88 -3.88 7.78 13.65
C SER A 88 -4.05 6.76 12.52
N ASP A 89 -4.56 7.20 11.38
CA ASP A 89 -4.75 6.34 10.19
C ASP A 89 -3.46 5.64 9.75
N TYR A 90 -2.32 6.31 9.92
CA TYR A 90 -1.01 5.75 9.63
C TYR A 90 -0.64 4.59 10.57
N ASN A 91 -0.75 4.79 11.89
CA ASN A 91 -0.42 3.75 12.88
C ASN A 91 -1.34 2.54 12.74
N ARG A 92 -2.63 2.78 12.49
CA ARG A 92 -3.62 1.75 12.19
C ARG A 92 -3.23 0.95 10.94
N SER A 93 -2.88 1.64 9.86
CA SER A 93 -2.42 1.01 8.61
C SER A 93 -1.18 0.14 8.84
N MET A 94 -0.21 0.60 9.63
CA MET A 94 1.01 -0.15 9.91
C MET A 94 0.76 -1.40 10.78
N LYS A 95 -0.08 -1.30 11.82
CA LYS A 95 -0.49 -2.44 12.64
C LYS A 95 -1.21 -3.50 11.78
N PHE A 96 -2.14 -3.05 10.95
CA PHE A 96 -2.88 -3.92 10.05
C PHE A 96 -1.99 -4.58 8.99
N ALA A 97 -1.08 -3.81 8.36
CA ALA A 97 -0.09 -4.36 7.42
C ALA A 97 0.74 -5.47 8.06
N ARG A 98 1.22 -5.27 9.29
CA ARG A 98 2.02 -6.27 10.01
C ARG A 98 1.27 -7.58 10.18
N ILE A 99 0.01 -7.53 10.62
CA ILE A 99 -0.82 -8.72 10.82
C ILE A 99 -1.09 -9.40 9.48
N VAL A 100 -1.48 -8.65 8.45
CA VAL A 100 -1.73 -9.22 7.11
C VAL A 100 -0.50 -9.95 6.57
N LEU A 101 0.68 -9.34 6.68
CA LEU A 101 1.93 -9.92 6.19
C LEU A 101 2.33 -11.21 6.94
N GLN A 102 1.91 -11.38 8.19
CA GLN A 102 2.10 -12.61 8.98
C GLN A 102 1.14 -13.73 8.57
N ILE A 103 -0.06 -13.38 8.12
CA ILE A 103 -1.11 -14.34 7.76
C ILE A 103 -0.98 -14.81 6.30
N MET A 104 -0.45 -13.98 5.40
CA MET A 104 -0.29 -14.33 3.98
C MET A 104 0.40 -15.69 3.69
N PRO A 105 1.45 -16.12 4.44
CA PRO A 105 2.07 -17.42 4.24
C PRO A 105 1.16 -18.62 4.52
N GLU A 106 0.06 -18.45 5.28
CA GLU A 106 -0.92 -19.52 5.55
C GLU A 106 -1.75 -19.89 4.31
N GLY A 107 -1.59 -19.17 3.20
CA GLY A 107 -2.27 -19.48 1.95
C GLY A 107 -3.76 -19.12 1.98
N PRO A 108 -4.65 -19.92 1.36
CA PRO A 108 -6.07 -19.55 1.18
C PRO A 108 -6.83 -19.32 2.50
N GLU A 109 -6.51 -20.09 3.53
CA GLU A 109 -7.09 -19.96 4.86
C GLU A 109 -6.71 -18.62 5.50
N GLY A 110 -5.44 -18.22 5.33
CA GLY A 110 -4.95 -16.92 5.76
C GLY A 110 -5.66 -15.75 5.09
N ILE A 111 -5.93 -15.84 3.78
CA ILE A 111 -6.66 -14.79 3.05
C ILE A 111 -8.05 -14.55 3.68
N SER A 112 -8.74 -15.62 4.07
CA SER A 112 -10.05 -15.52 4.71
C SER A 112 -9.98 -14.77 6.04
N LYS A 113 -8.92 -14.99 6.82
CA LYS A 113 -8.67 -14.25 8.08
C LYS A 113 -8.46 -12.75 7.83
N ILE A 114 -7.81 -12.36 6.73
CA ILE A 114 -7.58 -10.94 6.39
C ILE A 114 -8.91 -10.17 6.28
N PHE A 115 -9.95 -10.79 5.70
CA PHE A 115 -11.25 -10.14 5.55
C PHE A 115 -11.98 -9.90 6.88
N VAL A 116 -11.63 -10.66 7.92
CA VAL A 116 -12.23 -10.52 9.26
C VAL A 116 -11.52 -9.45 10.10
N LEU A 117 -10.27 -9.10 9.77
CA LEU A 117 -9.49 -8.09 10.51
C LEU A 117 -9.97 -6.64 10.30
N GLY A 118 -10.83 -6.41 9.31
CA GLY A 118 -11.40 -5.09 9.01
C GLY A 118 -11.14 -4.61 7.58
N LYS A 119 -11.43 -3.33 7.35
CA LYS A 119 -11.39 -2.74 6.00
C LYS A 119 -9.96 -2.49 5.52
N LEU A 120 -9.63 -3.03 4.35
CA LEU A 120 -8.43 -2.73 3.58
C LEU A 120 -8.54 -1.37 2.88
N VAL A 121 -8.49 -0.26 3.62
CA VAL A 121 -8.64 1.10 3.05
C VAL A 121 -7.31 1.65 2.53
N SER A 122 -6.21 1.41 3.25
CA SER A 122 -4.93 2.06 3.01
C SER A 122 -4.22 1.57 1.73
N HIS A 123 -3.84 2.51 0.86
CA HIS A 123 -3.01 2.22 -0.32
C HIS A 123 -1.65 1.64 0.05
N HIS A 124 -1.05 2.08 1.17
CA HIS A 124 0.23 1.54 1.64
C HIS A 124 0.12 0.06 2.03
N VAL A 125 -0.95 -0.31 2.72
CA VAL A 125 -1.22 -1.72 3.10
C VAL A 125 -1.43 -2.56 1.84
N LYS A 126 -2.28 -2.10 0.92
CA LYS A 126 -2.56 -2.78 -0.35
C LYS A 126 -1.27 -3.00 -1.16
N GLY A 127 -0.41 -1.98 -1.26
CA GLY A 127 0.89 -2.09 -1.91
C GLY A 127 1.82 -3.08 -1.23
N ALA A 128 1.88 -3.09 0.11
CA ALA A 128 2.68 -4.05 0.87
C ALA A 128 2.23 -5.50 0.66
N ILE A 129 0.91 -5.74 0.53
CA ILE A 129 0.35 -7.05 0.21
C ILE A 129 0.81 -7.49 -1.19
N ILE A 130 0.71 -6.62 -2.19
CA ILE A 130 1.15 -6.95 -3.54
C ILE A 130 2.65 -7.21 -3.57
N MET A 131 3.46 -6.36 -2.95
CA MET A 131 4.91 -6.56 -2.79
C MET A 131 5.21 -7.94 -2.21
N ARG A 132 4.56 -8.31 -1.11
CA ARG A 132 4.78 -9.61 -0.46
C ARG A 132 4.36 -10.77 -1.35
N PHE A 133 3.27 -10.63 -2.10
CA PHE A 133 2.84 -11.63 -3.07
C PHE A 133 3.89 -11.83 -4.16
N ILE A 134 4.37 -10.74 -4.80
CA ILE A 134 5.42 -10.79 -5.83
C ILE A 134 6.65 -11.54 -5.32
N PHE A 135 7.20 -11.18 -4.15
CA PHE A 135 8.41 -11.83 -3.66
C PHE A 135 8.20 -13.25 -3.15
N SER A 136 7.04 -13.56 -2.55
CA SER A 136 6.75 -14.91 -2.01
C SER A 136 6.37 -15.95 -3.07
N THR A 137 6.16 -15.51 -4.32
CA THR A 137 5.80 -16.35 -5.46
C THR A 137 6.86 -16.41 -6.54
N ILE A 138 7.99 -15.73 -6.34
CA ILE A 138 9.04 -15.57 -7.34
C ILE A 138 9.64 -16.88 -7.85
N ASP A 139 9.66 -17.89 -6.99
CA ASP A 139 10.14 -19.25 -7.21
C ASP A 139 9.01 -20.26 -7.46
N LYS A 140 7.75 -19.82 -7.41
CA LYS A 140 6.57 -20.68 -7.51
C LYS A 140 5.85 -20.50 -8.83
N GLU A 141 5.38 -21.62 -9.38
CA GLU A 141 4.40 -21.59 -10.46
C GLU A 141 3.00 -21.37 -9.89
N VAL A 142 2.65 -20.11 -9.65
CA VAL A 142 1.28 -19.71 -9.30
C VAL A 142 0.51 -19.31 -10.54
N GLY A 143 -0.68 -19.90 -10.72
CA GLY A 143 -1.58 -19.53 -11.82
C GLY A 143 -2.57 -18.41 -11.44
N PRO A 144 -3.35 -17.91 -12.41
CA PRO A 144 -4.42 -16.93 -12.17
C PRO A 144 -5.56 -17.48 -11.30
N THR A 145 -5.71 -18.80 -11.22
CA THR A 145 -6.71 -19.48 -10.38
C THR A 145 -6.27 -19.61 -8.92
N ASN A 146 -4.99 -19.36 -8.61
CA ASN A 146 -4.48 -19.42 -7.24
C ASN A 146 -5.21 -18.38 -6.36
N PRO A 147 -5.65 -18.74 -5.14
CA PRO A 147 -6.38 -17.82 -4.26
C PRO A 147 -5.64 -16.52 -3.94
N LEU A 148 -4.32 -16.55 -3.75
CA LEU A 148 -3.52 -15.33 -3.51
C LEU A 148 -3.44 -14.45 -4.77
N THR A 149 -3.36 -15.05 -5.96
CA THR A 149 -3.41 -14.32 -7.23
C THR A 149 -4.76 -13.62 -7.39
N ARG A 150 -5.87 -14.31 -7.11
CA ARG A 150 -7.23 -13.72 -7.16
C ARG A 150 -7.40 -12.61 -6.13
N PHE A 151 -6.88 -12.81 -4.91
CA PHE A 151 -6.94 -11.82 -3.85
C PHE A 151 -6.19 -10.53 -4.24
N THR A 152 -4.97 -10.65 -4.74
CA THR A 152 -4.18 -9.48 -5.18
C THR A 152 -4.75 -8.83 -6.44
N ALA A 153 -5.35 -9.61 -7.35
CA ALA A 153 -6.09 -9.06 -8.49
C ALA A 153 -7.32 -8.24 -8.06
N ASN A 154 -8.04 -8.69 -7.02
CA ASN A 154 -9.15 -7.92 -6.44
C ASN A 154 -8.65 -6.63 -5.76
N ILE A 155 -7.51 -6.68 -5.06
CA ILE A 155 -6.88 -5.48 -4.51
C ILE A 155 -6.58 -4.48 -5.63
N LEU A 156 -5.93 -4.91 -6.72
CA LEU A 156 -5.66 -4.06 -7.89
C LEU A 156 -6.94 -3.46 -8.47
N GLY A 157 -7.99 -4.27 -8.62
CA GLY A 157 -9.28 -3.81 -9.14
C GLY A 157 -10.03 -2.83 -8.22
N SER A 158 -9.66 -2.76 -6.93
CA SER A 158 -10.24 -1.82 -5.96
C SER A 158 -9.56 -0.46 -5.91
N VAL A 159 -8.49 -0.26 -6.69
CA VAL A 159 -7.64 0.94 -6.65
C VAL A 159 -7.82 1.73 -7.94
N SER A 160 -7.85 3.05 -7.85
CA SER A 160 -7.81 3.92 -9.03
C SER A 160 -6.42 3.85 -9.67
N LEU A 161 -6.24 2.97 -10.65
CA LEU A 161 -4.96 2.82 -11.35
C LEU A 161 -4.67 3.98 -12.32
N ASN A 162 -5.60 4.90 -12.53
CA ASN A 162 -5.37 6.13 -13.29
C ASN A 162 -4.67 7.21 -12.44
N ASP A 163 -4.78 7.12 -11.11
CA ASP A 163 -4.08 8.03 -10.20
C ASP A 163 -2.67 7.51 -9.91
N TYR A 164 -1.65 8.34 -10.16
CA TYR A 164 -0.25 7.96 -9.99
C TYR A 164 0.07 7.53 -8.55
N ALA A 165 -0.36 8.31 -7.55
CA ALA A 165 -0.03 8.06 -6.15
C ALA A 165 -0.62 6.73 -5.65
N SER A 166 -1.81 6.38 -6.12
CA SER A 166 -2.48 5.13 -5.78
C SER A 166 -1.91 3.94 -6.58
N ARG A 167 -1.56 4.15 -7.85
CA ARG A 167 -1.05 3.12 -8.76
C ARG A 167 0.38 2.69 -8.45
N GLN A 168 1.24 3.65 -8.14
CA GLN A 168 2.67 3.44 -7.92
C GLN A 168 2.97 2.30 -6.92
N PRO A 169 2.44 2.29 -5.68
CA PRO A 169 2.72 1.22 -4.72
C PRO A 169 2.15 -0.15 -5.14
N MET A 170 1.21 -0.18 -6.09
CA MET A 170 0.60 -1.42 -6.56
C MET A 170 1.47 -2.13 -7.60
N ILE A 171 2.11 -1.38 -8.50
CA ILE A 171 2.78 -1.97 -9.67
C ILE A 171 4.31 -1.95 -9.57
N MET A 172 4.91 -1.10 -8.73
CA MET A 172 6.37 -0.89 -8.72
C MET A 172 7.22 -2.16 -8.55
N PHE A 173 6.65 -3.22 -7.96
CA PHE A 173 7.35 -4.48 -7.72
C PHE A 173 7.17 -5.52 -8.84
N PHE A 174 6.30 -5.28 -9.82
CA PHE A 174 6.04 -6.25 -10.89
C PHE A 174 7.30 -6.69 -11.67
N PRO A 175 8.27 -5.82 -12.01
CA PRO A 175 9.45 -6.22 -12.77
C PRO A 175 10.32 -7.28 -12.08
N PHE A 176 10.18 -7.46 -10.76
CA PHE A 176 10.90 -8.49 -10.02
C PHE A 176 10.33 -9.90 -10.24
N HIS A 177 9.16 -10.06 -10.84
CA HIS A 177 8.52 -11.37 -11.04
C HIS A 177 8.26 -11.69 -12.52
N ALA A 178 8.98 -12.65 -13.11
CA ALA A 178 8.90 -12.96 -14.54
C ALA A 178 7.49 -13.21 -15.12
N SER A 179 6.57 -13.75 -14.32
CA SER A 179 5.19 -14.06 -14.74
C SER A 179 4.13 -13.04 -14.31
N TRP A 180 4.49 -11.83 -13.86
CA TRP A 180 3.52 -10.88 -13.30
C TRP A 180 2.36 -10.54 -14.27
N GLN A 181 2.63 -10.47 -15.58
CA GLN A 181 1.59 -10.23 -16.60
C GLN A 181 0.56 -11.37 -16.66
N LYS A 182 0.97 -12.61 -16.36
CA LYS A 182 0.05 -13.77 -16.30
C LYS A 182 -0.90 -13.69 -15.11
N PHE A 183 -0.49 -13.03 -14.03
CA PHE A 183 -1.32 -12.84 -12.84
C PHE A 183 -2.41 -11.82 -13.08
N TYR A 184 -2.10 -10.78 -13.85
CA TYR A 184 -2.95 -9.60 -14.01
C TYR A 184 -3.21 -9.28 -15.49
N PRO A 185 -3.79 -10.21 -16.29
CA PRO A 185 -3.99 -10.00 -17.73
C PRO A 185 -4.91 -8.81 -18.05
N ARG A 186 -5.79 -8.43 -17.12
CA ARG A 186 -6.71 -7.30 -17.25
C ARG A 186 -6.01 -5.94 -17.25
N LEU A 187 -4.74 -5.87 -16.85
CA LEU A 187 -3.95 -4.64 -16.96
C LEU A 187 -3.51 -4.34 -18.39
N GLY A 188 -3.75 -5.25 -19.34
CA GLY A 188 -3.48 -5.03 -20.76
C GLY A 188 -2.03 -5.29 -21.19
N PHE A 189 -1.15 -5.66 -20.26
CA PHE A 189 0.23 -6.05 -20.57
C PHE A 189 0.27 -7.50 -21.05
N LYS A 190 0.71 -7.74 -22.30
CA LYS A 190 0.93 -9.13 -22.72
C LYS A 190 2.23 -9.66 -22.11
N PRO A 191 2.34 -10.98 -21.86
CA PRO A 191 3.60 -11.60 -21.51
C PRO A 191 4.68 -11.21 -22.53
N SER A 192 5.86 -10.80 -22.03
CA SER A 192 7.00 -10.36 -22.84
C SER A 192 6.82 -9.02 -23.58
N GLU A 193 5.68 -8.34 -23.47
CA GLU A 193 5.59 -6.93 -23.88
C GLU A 193 6.35 -6.03 -22.89
N HIS A 194 7.08 -5.07 -23.43
CA HIS A 194 7.78 -4.08 -22.64
C HIS A 194 6.80 -3.17 -21.89
N ILE A 195 7.24 -2.69 -20.74
CA ILE A 195 6.51 -1.71 -19.95
C ILE A 195 6.35 -0.42 -20.80
N PRO A 196 5.17 0.23 -20.83
CA PRO A 196 4.93 1.43 -21.62
C PRO A 196 5.96 2.55 -21.36
N LYS A 197 6.39 3.20 -22.44
CA LYS A 197 7.43 4.24 -22.41
C LYS A 197 6.99 5.52 -21.70
N GLU A 198 5.69 5.78 -21.59
CA GLU A 198 5.18 7.00 -20.92
C GLU A 198 4.84 6.81 -19.44
N ASP A 199 5.01 5.61 -18.89
CA ASP A 199 4.56 5.34 -17.51
C ASP A 199 5.57 5.83 -16.45
N ALA A 200 5.16 6.86 -15.72
CA ALA A 200 5.97 7.56 -14.72
C ALA A 200 6.39 6.67 -13.54
N VAL A 201 5.66 5.60 -13.22
CA VAL A 201 5.95 4.75 -12.06
C VAL A 201 7.35 4.13 -12.15
N TRP A 202 7.75 3.74 -13.36
CA TRP A 202 9.01 3.06 -13.62
C TRP A 202 10.20 4.01 -13.65
N THR A 203 9.95 5.27 -13.99
CA THR A 203 10.96 6.33 -13.95
C THR A 203 11.33 6.68 -12.51
N TYR A 204 10.39 6.53 -11.56
CA TYR A 204 10.61 6.84 -10.15
C TYR A 204 11.31 5.74 -9.35
N LEU A 205 11.51 4.53 -9.92
CA LEU A 205 12.19 3.43 -9.22
C LEU A 205 13.62 3.80 -8.78
N SER A 206 14.33 4.60 -9.58
CA SER A 206 15.68 5.09 -9.26
C SER A 206 15.70 5.94 -7.99
N GLY A 207 14.66 6.73 -7.75
CA GLY A 207 14.48 7.52 -6.53
C GLY A 207 14.25 6.67 -5.27
N GLN A 208 13.89 5.40 -5.42
CA GLN A 208 13.62 4.46 -4.34
C GLN A 208 14.70 3.38 -4.17
N LYS A 209 15.86 3.54 -4.79
CA LYS A 209 16.93 2.53 -4.82
C LYS A 209 17.30 1.98 -3.44
N THR A 210 17.51 2.83 -2.45
CA THR A 210 17.89 2.42 -1.09
C THR A 210 16.80 1.56 -0.46
N TYR A 211 15.55 1.97 -0.61
CA TYR A 211 14.39 1.24 -0.10
C TYR A 211 14.27 -0.14 -0.76
N LEU A 212 14.40 -0.20 -2.09
CA LEU A 212 14.31 -1.46 -2.84
C LEU A 212 15.45 -2.43 -2.49
N CYS A 213 16.69 -1.94 -2.35
CA CYS A 213 17.81 -2.76 -1.91
C CYS A 213 17.58 -3.33 -0.50
N ASN A 214 17.10 -2.50 0.44
CA ASN A 214 16.81 -2.97 1.80
C ASN A 214 15.69 -4.02 1.84
N ILE A 215 14.67 -3.87 0.98
CA ILE A 215 13.62 -4.89 0.81
C ILE A 215 14.24 -6.19 0.31
N LEU A 216 15.05 -6.15 -0.75
CA LEU A 216 15.70 -7.33 -1.32
C LEU A 216 16.60 -8.05 -0.32
N GLU A 217 17.30 -7.29 0.53
CA GLU A 217 18.11 -7.83 1.64
C GLU A 217 17.26 -8.56 2.70
N SER A 218 15.98 -8.22 2.85
CA SER A 218 15.09 -8.87 3.82
C SER A 218 14.54 -10.24 3.38
N PHE A 219 14.70 -10.61 2.11
CA PHE A 219 14.27 -11.91 1.58
C PHE A 219 15.41 -12.95 1.58
N SER A 220 15.07 -14.22 1.31
CA SER A 220 16.06 -15.30 1.22
C SER A 220 16.98 -15.09 0.01
N VAL A 221 18.22 -15.59 0.09
CA VAL A 221 19.22 -15.46 -0.99
C VAL A 221 18.67 -15.94 -2.35
N PRO A 222 18.01 -17.11 -2.47
CA PRO A 222 17.46 -17.55 -3.75
C PRO A 222 16.35 -16.62 -4.29
N ALA A 223 15.49 -16.10 -3.41
CA ALA A 223 14.43 -15.18 -3.80
C ALA A 223 15.02 -13.83 -4.25
N THR A 224 16.00 -13.30 -3.51
CA THR A 224 16.73 -12.07 -3.88
C THR A 224 17.43 -12.21 -5.23
N SER A 225 18.20 -13.28 -5.43
CA SER A 225 18.92 -13.53 -6.69
C SER A 225 17.96 -13.60 -7.88
N LYS A 226 16.88 -14.38 -7.75
CA LYS A 226 15.87 -14.51 -8.79
C LYS A 226 15.14 -13.19 -9.08
N ALA A 227 14.85 -12.39 -8.05
CA ALA A 227 14.25 -11.07 -8.19
C ALA A 227 15.12 -10.13 -9.01
N ILE A 228 16.41 -10.06 -8.67
CA ILE A 228 17.36 -9.21 -9.38
C ILE A 228 17.50 -9.69 -10.84
N CYS A 229 17.61 -11.00 -11.07
CA CYS A 229 17.69 -11.54 -12.43
C CYS A 229 16.45 -11.20 -13.28
N ASN A 230 15.24 -11.30 -12.70
CA ASN A 230 14.00 -10.93 -13.38
C ASN A 230 13.99 -9.43 -13.69
N TYR A 231 14.36 -8.59 -12.72
CA TYR A 231 14.43 -7.14 -12.90
C TYR A 231 15.40 -6.77 -14.03
N LEU A 232 16.62 -7.33 -14.02
CA LEU A 232 17.64 -7.06 -15.04
C LEU A 232 17.16 -7.43 -16.44
N ARG A 233 16.46 -8.57 -16.61
CA ARG A 233 15.89 -8.97 -17.91
C ARG A 233 14.89 -7.95 -18.46
N VAL A 234 14.08 -7.35 -17.58
CA VAL A 234 13.14 -6.29 -17.96
C VAL A 234 13.88 -4.99 -18.25
N ALA A 235 14.85 -4.63 -17.40
CA ALA A 235 15.58 -3.37 -17.45
C ALA A 235 16.53 -3.24 -18.66
N VAL A 236 17.08 -4.34 -19.19
CA VAL A 236 18.00 -4.33 -20.35
C VAL A 236 17.40 -3.60 -21.56
N ASN A 237 16.07 -3.65 -21.72
CA ASN A 237 15.38 -3.00 -22.84
C ASN A 237 14.75 -1.65 -22.46
N ASP A 238 14.99 -1.16 -21.24
CA ASP A 238 14.41 0.08 -20.73
C ASP A 238 15.48 0.96 -20.05
N PRO A 239 16.00 1.98 -20.75
CA PRO A 239 17.04 2.87 -20.23
C PRO A 239 16.71 3.53 -18.90
N ARG A 240 15.43 3.68 -18.56
CA ARG A 240 14.97 4.31 -17.30
C ARG A 240 15.20 3.42 -16.08
N MET A 241 15.37 2.11 -16.29
CA MET A 241 15.55 1.11 -15.24
C MET A 241 17.03 0.77 -15.00
N ILE A 242 17.95 1.37 -15.78
CA ILE A 242 19.40 1.11 -15.71
C ILE A 242 19.99 1.56 -14.39
N ASP A 243 19.62 2.72 -13.86
CA ASP A 243 20.19 3.24 -12.61
C ASP A 243 20.05 2.26 -11.45
N LEU A 244 18.87 1.67 -11.30
CA LEU A 244 18.63 0.66 -10.26
C LEU A 244 19.35 -0.66 -10.57
N SER A 245 19.49 -1.00 -11.85
CA SER A 245 20.27 -2.17 -12.28
C SER A 245 21.73 -2.05 -11.86
N ILE A 246 22.33 -0.86 -12.04
CA ILE A 246 23.69 -0.55 -11.60
C ILE A 246 23.79 -0.74 -10.09
N GLU A 247 22.84 -0.23 -9.31
CA GLU A 247 22.90 -0.34 -7.86
C GLU A 247 22.80 -1.78 -7.34
N PHE A 248 22.08 -2.65 -8.04
CA PHE A 248 22.04 -4.07 -7.68
C PHE A 248 23.37 -4.78 -7.92
N ILE A 249 24.16 -4.35 -8.91
CA ILE A 249 25.44 -4.96 -9.28
C ILE A 249 26.66 -4.23 -8.70
N THR A 250 26.48 -3.10 -8.00
CA THR A 250 27.56 -2.37 -7.30
C THR A 250 27.48 -2.53 -5.78
N ARG A 251 26.32 -2.90 -5.23
CA ARG A 251 26.14 -3.07 -3.78
C ARG A 251 26.65 -4.44 -3.32
N PRO A 252 27.71 -4.52 -2.47
CA PRO A 252 28.39 -5.79 -2.15
C PRO A 252 27.44 -6.89 -1.67
N VAL A 253 26.55 -6.56 -0.74
CA VAL A 253 25.58 -7.52 -0.16
C VAL A 253 24.65 -8.13 -1.21
N LEU A 254 24.26 -7.37 -2.24
CA LEU A 254 23.38 -7.88 -3.29
C LEU A 254 24.16 -8.67 -4.34
N ILE A 255 25.38 -8.25 -4.68
CA ILE A 255 26.28 -9.01 -5.55
C ILE A 255 26.55 -10.39 -4.95
N ASP A 256 26.91 -10.45 -3.66
CA ASP A 256 27.18 -11.72 -2.98
C ASP A 256 25.97 -12.66 -3.06
N ARG A 257 24.75 -12.11 -2.95
CA ARG A 257 23.50 -12.87 -3.10
C ARG A 257 23.22 -13.33 -4.53
N ILE A 258 23.63 -12.58 -5.55
CA ILE A 258 23.52 -12.98 -6.96
C ILE A 258 24.50 -14.11 -7.27
N MET A 259 25.69 -14.05 -6.66
CA MET A 259 26.80 -14.98 -6.90
C MET A 259 26.73 -16.28 -6.06
N SER A 260 25.86 -16.32 -5.05
CA SER A 260 25.59 -17.49 -4.19
C SER A 260 24.48 -18.37 -4.75
#